data_AF-S4NIG1-F1
#
_entry.id   AF-S4NIG1-F1
#
_cell.length_a   1.000
_cell.length_b   1.000
_cell.length_c   1.000
_cell.angle_alpha   90.00
_cell.angle_beta   90.00
_cell.angle_gamma   90.00
#
_symmetry.space_group_name_H-M   'P 1'
#
loop_
_entity.id
_entity.type
_entity.pdbx_description
1 polymer ?
#
loop_
_entity_poly.entity_id
_entity_poly.type
_entity_poly.pdbx_seq_one_letter_code
_entity_poly.pdbx_strand_id
1 'polypeptide(L)'
;MKVKAIATTATLLIGLGIGLVSTSSSANAATWHRGTPKALRGNWRDSTHKVWFHIRKSEIDMYNSYTPGGKFGQGYNRLKYKYVGHHTYKFKMFDMKYQHYTTDTWRYVTHNRLYHGGMFYRY
;
A
#
# COMPACT_ATOMS: atom_id res chain seq x y z
N MET A 1 34.99 -19.01 71.99
CA MET A 1 36.05 -19.98 71.63
C MET A 1 35.35 -21.20 71.03
N LYS A 2 35.57 -21.71 69.81
CA LYS A 2 36.63 -21.60 68.80
C LYS A 2 35.99 -21.73 67.41
N VAL A 3 36.52 -20.99 66.45
CA VAL A 3 36.26 -21.07 65.00
C VAL A 3 37.29 -22.02 64.38
N LYS A 4 36.88 -22.91 63.46
CA LYS A 4 37.65 -23.43 62.29
C LYS A 4 36.59 -23.99 61.29
N ALA A 5 36.28 -23.47 60.09
CA ALA A 5 37.00 -22.88 58.95
C ALA A 5 37.30 -23.90 57.82
N ILE A 6 36.65 -23.67 56.65
CA ILE A 6 37.11 -23.85 55.25
C ILE A 6 37.09 -25.32 54.73
N ALA A 7 36.59 -25.70 53.53
CA ALA A 7 36.75 -25.14 52.17
C ALA A 7 35.55 -25.50 51.25
N THR A 8 34.94 -24.59 50.47
CA THR A 8 35.34 -24.08 49.13
C THR A 8 35.01 -25.03 47.96
N THR A 9 33.94 -24.74 47.22
CA THR A 9 34.00 -24.69 45.75
C THR A 9 32.99 -23.68 45.23
N ALA A 10 33.49 -22.56 44.73
CA ALA A 10 32.74 -21.58 43.97
C ALA A 10 32.63 -22.04 42.52
N THR A 11 31.50 -21.76 41.87
CA THR A 11 31.55 -21.34 40.47
C THR A 11 30.55 -20.22 40.25
N LEU A 12 31.14 -19.10 39.90
CA LEU A 12 30.61 -17.79 39.54
C LEU A 12 30.09 -17.82 38.10
N LEU A 13 29.21 -16.88 37.75
CA LEU A 13 29.09 -16.12 36.48
C LEU A 13 27.60 -15.86 36.19
N ILE A 14 27.04 -14.76 36.67
CA ILE A 14 26.97 -13.46 35.96
C ILE A 14 26.28 -13.61 34.60
N GLY A 15 24.98 -13.32 34.61
CA GLY A 15 24.14 -13.13 33.42
C GLY A 15 23.15 -11.98 33.59
N LEU A 16 23.52 -10.93 34.34
CA LEU A 16 22.92 -9.60 34.17
C LEU A 16 23.52 -9.04 32.88
N GLY A 17 22.86 -9.36 31.77
CA GLY A 17 23.45 -9.23 30.44
C GLY A 17 22.42 -9.01 29.35
N ILE A 18 21.84 -7.80 29.35
CA ILE A 18 21.53 -7.03 28.15
C ILE A 18 20.40 -7.59 27.27
N GLY A 19 19.28 -6.86 27.28
CA GLY A 19 18.41 -6.80 26.13
C GLY A 19 17.25 -7.78 26.15
N LEU A 20 16.35 -7.61 27.13
CA LEU A 20 14.94 -7.55 26.76
C LEU A 20 14.77 -6.28 25.91
N VAL A 21 15.36 -6.28 24.71
CA VAL A 21 14.84 -5.47 23.62
C VAL A 21 13.46 -6.04 23.42
N SER A 22 12.51 -5.44 24.14
CA SER A 22 11.18 -5.23 23.63
C SER A 22 11.40 -4.76 22.21
N THR A 23 11.43 -5.70 21.27
CA THR A 23 11.06 -5.44 19.90
C THR A 23 9.61 -5.06 20.03
N SER A 24 9.38 -3.81 20.42
CA SER A 24 8.27 -3.02 19.97
C SER A 24 8.32 -3.22 18.47
N SER A 25 7.62 -4.26 18.00
CA SER A 25 7.06 -4.27 16.67
C SER A 25 6.29 -2.97 16.65
N SER A 26 6.95 -1.90 16.20
CA SER A 26 6.29 -0.71 15.75
C SER A 26 5.42 -1.25 14.63
N ALA A 27 4.18 -1.61 14.98
CA ALA A 27 3.14 -1.85 14.04
C ALA A 27 3.04 -0.50 13.33
N ASN A 28 3.80 -0.37 12.24
CA ASN A 28 3.78 0.79 11.37
C ASN A 28 2.36 0.78 10.84
N ALA A 29 1.46 1.47 11.56
CA ALA A 29 0.07 1.58 11.23
C ALA A 29 0.06 2.05 9.79
N ALA A 30 -0.38 1.19 8.88
CA ALA A 30 -0.12 1.44 7.49
C ALA A 30 -0.85 2.71 7.06
N THR A 31 -0.08 3.76 6.87
CA THR A 31 -0.61 5.11 6.74
C THR A 31 -1.28 5.28 5.40
N TRP A 32 -2.52 5.76 5.43
CA TRP A 32 -3.22 6.17 4.23
C TRP A 32 -2.70 7.55 3.81
N HIS A 33 -2.12 7.63 2.62
CA HIS A 33 -1.69 8.86 1.99
C HIS A 33 -2.83 9.46 1.18
N ARG A 34 -2.94 10.80 1.14
CA ARG A 34 -3.94 11.47 0.29
C ARG A 34 -3.51 11.46 -1.17
N GLY A 35 -4.49 11.29 -2.06
CA GLY A 35 -4.31 11.34 -3.50
C GLY A 35 -3.95 9.98 -4.12
N THR A 36 -3.11 10.03 -5.15
CA THR A 36 -2.60 8.87 -5.88
C THR A 36 -1.08 8.74 -5.75
N PRO A 37 -0.52 7.51 -5.78
CA PRO A 37 0.91 7.28 -5.88
C PRO A 37 1.48 7.92 -7.15
N LYS A 38 2.65 8.56 -7.06
CA LYS A 38 3.29 9.19 -8.22
C LYS A 38 3.56 8.19 -9.35
N ALA A 39 3.91 6.95 -9.02
CA ALA A 39 4.18 5.88 -9.98
C ALA A 39 2.96 5.49 -10.84
N LEU A 40 1.74 5.73 -10.35
CA LEU A 40 0.51 5.38 -11.07
C LEU A 40 -0.02 6.54 -11.94
N ARG A 41 0.48 7.77 -11.76
CA ARG A 41 -0.06 8.94 -12.47
C ARG A 41 0.27 8.86 -13.95
N GLY A 42 -0.71 9.14 -14.80
CA GLY A 42 -0.56 9.03 -16.24
C GLY A 42 -1.87 8.64 -16.94
N ASN A 43 -1.75 8.40 -18.24
CA ASN A 43 -2.81 7.82 -19.05
C ASN A 43 -2.57 6.33 -19.15
N TRP A 44 -3.62 5.54 -19.00
CA TRP A 44 -3.55 4.09 -19.13
C TRP A 44 -4.69 3.65 -20.02
N ARG A 45 -4.41 2.80 -20.99
CA ARG A 45 -5.34 2.26 -21.96
C ARG A 45 -5.23 0.76 -21.98
N ASP A 46 -6.36 0.08 -21.93
CA ASP A 46 -6.43 -1.31 -22.33
C ASP A 46 -6.63 -1.41 -23.85
N SER A 47 -5.82 -2.25 -24.51
CA SER A 47 -5.93 -2.52 -25.93
C SER A 47 -7.19 -3.31 -26.29
N THR A 48 -7.68 -4.14 -25.36
CA THR A 48 -8.72 -5.14 -25.62
C THR A 48 -10.12 -4.56 -25.42
N HIS A 49 -10.37 -3.99 -24.25
CA HIS A 49 -11.70 -3.49 -23.85
C HIS A 49 -11.87 -2.00 -24.11
N LYS A 50 -10.83 -1.35 -24.69
CA LYS A 50 -10.82 0.07 -25.05
C LYS A 50 -11.27 0.98 -23.90
N VAL A 51 -10.85 0.62 -22.69
CA VAL A 51 -11.03 1.41 -21.47
C VAL A 51 -9.78 2.26 -21.25
N TRP A 52 -9.98 3.52 -20.87
CA TRP A 52 -8.92 4.45 -20.51
C TRP A 52 -9.07 4.91 -19.07
N PHE A 53 -7.93 5.03 -18.38
CA PHE A 53 -7.82 5.74 -17.12
C PHE A 53 -6.93 6.97 -17.30
N HIS A 54 -7.37 8.08 -16.73
CA HIS A 54 -6.54 9.24 -16.53
C HIS A 54 -6.33 9.47 -15.03
N ILE A 55 -5.11 9.22 -14.55
CA ILE A 55 -4.77 9.22 -13.12
C ILE A 55 -4.01 10.48 -12.78
N ARG A 56 -4.67 11.40 -12.06
CA ARG A 56 -4.09 12.65 -11.53
C ARG A 56 -3.75 12.51 -10.05
N LYS A 57 -3.19 13.55 -9.45
CA LYS A 57 -2.83 13.55 -8.02
C LYS A 57 -4.02 13.30 -7.10
N SER A 58 -5.20 13.83 -7.42
CA SER A 58 -6.39 13.84 -6.55
C SER A 58 -7.64 13.23 -7.17
N GLU A 59 -7.55 12.79 -8.43
CA GLU A 59 -8.68 12.30 -9.21
C GLU A 59 -8.24 11.19 -10.16
N ILE A 60 -9.14 10.24 -10.42
CA ILE A 60 -9.01 9.22 -11.46
C ILE A 60 -10.27 9.30 -12.33
N ASP A 61 -10.11 9.57 -13.63
CA ASP A 61 -11.21 9.50 -14.59
C ASP A 61 -11.14 8.16 -15.35
N MET A 62 -12.29 7.50 -15.54
CA MET A 62 -12.43 6.31 -16.38
C MET A 62 -13.31 6.59 -17.61
N TYR A 63 -12.82 6.19 -18.79
CA TYR A 63 -13.48 6.35 -20.09
C TYR A 63 -13.54 5.00 -20.82
N ASN A 64 -14.47 4.84 -21.77
CA ASN A 64 -14.52 3.67 -22.65
C ASN A 64 -15.00 4.07 -24.05
N SER A 65 -14.46 3.42 -25.08
CA SER A 65 -14.70 3.74 -26.48
C SER A 65 -16.11 3.45 -26.99
N TYR A 66 -16.86 2.55 -26.33
CA TYR A 66 -18.24 2.25 -26.73
C TYR A 66 -19.17 3.45 -26.53
N THR A 67 -18.70 4.48 -25.82
CA THR A 67 -19.32 5.80 -25.73
C THR A 67 -18.30 6.85 -26.19
N PRO A 68 -18.17 7.14 -27.51
CA PRO A 68 -17.31 8.21 -28.01
C PRO A 68 -17.75 9.54 -27.40
N GLY A 69 -16.85 10.23 -26.69
CA GLY A 69 -17.18 11.43 -25.89
C GLY A 69 -17.87 11.15 -24.55
N GLY A 70 -18.26 9.91 -24.28
CA GLY A 70 -18.79 9.48 -23.00
C GLY A 70 -17.65 9.15 -22.04
N LYS A 71 -17.45 10.04 -21.05
CA LYS A 71 -17.05 9.55 -19.73
C LYS A 71 -17.92 8.32 -19.44
N PHE A 72 -17.39 7.27 -18.83
CA PHE A 72 -18.28 6.27 -18.18
C PHE A 72 -19.08 6.89 -17.00
N GLY A 73 -19.05 8.23 -16.88
CA GLY A 73 -19.43 9.06 -15.74
C GLY A 73 -18.55 8.85 -14.52
N GLN A 74 -17.67 7.85 -14.55
CA GLN A 74 -17.04 7.34 -13.35
C GLN A 74 -15.70 8.05 -13.14
N GLY A 75 -15.83 9.17 -12.43
CA GLY A 75 -14.71 9.85 -11.79
C GLY A 75 -14.61 9.39 -10.34
N TYR A 76 -13.38 9.24 -9.89
CA TYR A 76 -13.09 8.96 -8.49
C TYR A 76 -12.35 10.14 -7.88
N ASN A 77 -12.84 10.63 -6.75
CA ASN A 77 -12.20 11.70 -6.00
C ASN A 77 -12.00 11.32 -4.53
N ARG A 78 -11.56 12.29 -3.70
CA ARG A 78 -11.26 12.08 -2.26
C ARG A 78 -10.35 10.87 -2.04
N LEU A 79 -9.43 10.69 -2.98
CA LEU A 79 -8.57 9.52 -3.06
C LEU A 79 -7.66 9.44 -1.85
N LYS A 80 -7.53 8.23 -1.31
CA LYS A 80 -6.48 7.84 -0.39
C LYS A 80 -5.87 6.54 -0.87
N TYR A 81 -4.57 6.39 -0.70
CA TYR A 81 -3.89 5.15 -1.00
C TYR A 81 -3.04 4.67 0.17
N LYS A 82 -2.81 3.36 0.23
CA LYS A 82 -1.88 2.69 1.14
C LYS A 82 -0.96 1.81 0.29
N TYR A 83 0.34 1.96 0.47
CA TYR A 83 1.31 1.03 -0.11
C TYR A 83 1.24 -0.30 0.63
N VAL A 84 1.14 -1.41 -0.10
CA VAL A 84 1.06 -2.77 0.49
C VAL A 84 2.23 -3.67 0.11
N GLY A 85 3.25 -3.12 -0.57
CA GLY A 85 4.43 -3.87 -1.02
C GLY A 85 4.37 -4.23 -2.51
N HIS A 86 5.51 -4.60 -3.09
CA HIS A 86 5.65 -5.05 -4.49
C HIS A 86 4.92 -4.15 -5.51
N HIS A 87 5.09 -2.83 -5.38
CA HIS A 87 4.43 -1.84 -6.25
C HIS A 87 2.90 -1.96 -6.29
N THR A 88 2.31 -2.52 -5.24
CA THR A 88 0.88 -2.70 -5.08
C THR A 88 0.35 -1.65 -4.09
N TYR A 89 -0.77 -1.05 -4.46
CA TYR A 89 -1.40 0.05 -3.75
C TYR A 89 -2.87 -0.27 -3.53
N LYS A 90 -3.32 -0.19 -2.28
CA LYS A 90 -4.75 -0.20 -1.96
C LYS A 90 -5.28 1.22 -2.01
N PHE A 91 -6.43 1.39 -2.63
CA PHE A 91 -7.14 2.66 -2.74
C PHE A 91 -8.41 2.67 -1.90
N LYS A 92 -8.73 3.86 -1.40
CA LYS A 92 -10.04 4.27 -0.92
C LYS A 92 -10.43 5.47 -1.76
N MET A 93 -11.56 5.37 -2.44
CA MET A 93 -11.96 6.35 -3.44
C MET A 93 -13.45 6.61 -3.32
N PHE A 94 -13.86 7.85 -3.55
CA PHE A 94 -15.27 8.20 -3.62
C PHE A 94 -15.71 8.20 -5.08
N ASP A 95 -16.64 7.31 -5.41
CA ASP A 95 -17.24 7.19 -6.73
C ASP A 95 -18.23 8.33 -6.95
N MET A 96 -17.94 9.19 -7.92
CA MET A 96 -18.77 10.36 -8.22
C MET A 96 -20.07 10.01 -8.94
N LYS A 97 -20.15 8.85 -9.61
CA LYS A 97 -21.34 8.42 -10.33
C LYS A 97 -22.36 7.80 -9.38
N TYR A 98 -21.88 6.91 -8.50
CA TYR A 98 -22.73 6.15 -7.58
C TYR A 98 -22.73 6.71 -6.15
N GLN A 99 -22.02 7.82 -5.91
CA GLN A 99 -22.03 8.57 -4.65
C GLN A 99 -21.68 7.73 -3.41
N HIS A 100 -20.75 6.79 -3.52
CA HIS A 100 -20.31 5.94 -2.41
C HIS A 100 -18.79 5.77 -2.38
N TYR A 101 -18.27 5.33 -1.22
CA TYR A 101 -16.87 4.95 -1.12
C TYR A 101 -16.66 3.53 -1.62
N THR A 102 -15.71 3.35 -2.51
CA THR A 102 -15.23 2.04 -2.93
C THR A 102 -13.74 1.88 -2.59
N THR A 103 -13.31 0.63 -2.55
CA THR A 103 -11.92 0.25 -2.31
C THR A 103 -11.42 -0.66 -3.39
N ASP A 104 -10.16 -0.50 -3.74
CA ASP A 104 -9.60 -1.21 -4.88
C ASP A 104 -8.10 -1.43 -4.72
N THR A 105 -7.51 -2.34 -5.51
CA THR A 105 -6.09 -2.66 -5.48
C THR A 105 -5.48 -2.56 -6.87
N TRP A 106 -4.46 -1.73 -6.98
CA TRP A 106 -3.77 -1.43 -8.23
C TRP A 106 -2.31 -1.81 -8.08
N ARG A 107 -1.74 -2.48 -9.08
CA ARG A 107 -0.34 -2.85 -9.10
C ARG A 107 0.37 -2.21 -10.27
N TYR A 108 1.34 -1.35 -9.98
CA TYR A 108 2.28 -0.87 -10.97
C TYR A 108 3.23 -2.01 -11.32
N VAL A 109 3.32 -2.36 -12.60
CA VAL A 109 4.17 -3.48 -13.06
C VAL A 109 5.44 -2.93 -13.71
N THR A 110 5.28 -2.02 -14.67
CA THR A 110 6.39 -1.32 -15.35
C THR A 110 5.91 0.05 -15.84
N HIS A 111 6.80 0.87 -16.39
CA HIS A 111 6.46 2.18 -16.96
C HIS A 111 5.32 2.12 -17.99
N ASN A 112 5.19 1.00 -18.72
CA ASN A 112 4.17 0.77 -19.74
C ASN A 112 3.12 -0.27 -19.34
N ARG A 113 3.07 -0.69 -18.06
CA ARG A 113 2.14 -1.74 -17.64
C ARG A 113 1.61 -1.53 -16.22
N LEU A 114 0.29 -1.48 -16.14
CA LEU A 114 -0.50 -1.37 -14.92
C LEU A 114 -1.43 -2.59 -14.81
N TYR A 115 -1.68 -3.07 -13.60
CA TYR A 115 -2.65 -4.13 -13.33
C TYR A 115 -3.74 -3.64 -12.37
N HIS A 116 -5.00 -3.83 -12.75
CA HIS A 116 -6.18 -3.45 -11.98
C HIS A 116 -7.38 -4.30 -12.42
N GLY A 117 -8.22 -4.74 -11.47
CA GLY A 117 -9.48 -5.43 -11.79
C GLY A 117 -9.36 -6.73 -12.59
N GLY A 118 -8.22 -7.44 -12.49
CA GLY A 118 -7.96 -8.64 -13.30
C GLY A 118 -7.38 -8.36 -14.69
N MET A 119 -7.22 -7.08 -15.06
CA MET A 119 -6.79 -6.66 -16.39
C MET A 119 -5.45 -5.93 -16.38
N PHE A 120 -4.79 -5.92 -17.53
CA PHE A 120 -3.58 -5.13 -17.75
C PHE A 120 -3.87 -3.91 -18.62
N TYR A 121 -3.36 -2.76 -18.21
CA TYR A 121 -3.44 -1.51 -18.94
C TYR A 121 -2.04 -1.08 -19.35
N ARG A 122 -1.93 -0.45 -20.52
CA ARG A 122 -0.68 0.06 -21.09
C ARG A 122 -0.72 1.58 -21.16
N TYR A 123 0.42 2.24 -21.06
CA TYR A 123 0.50 3.70 -21.24
C TYR A 123 0.23 4.07 -22.70
#